data_AF-A0AA88PNZ2-F1
#
_entry.id   AF-A0AA88PNZ2-F1
#
_cell.length_a   1.000
_cell.length_b   1.000
_cell.length_c   1.000
_cell.angle_alpha   90.00
_cell.angle_beta   90.00
_cell.angle_gamma   90.00
#
_symmetry.space_group_name_H-M   'P 1'
#
loop_
_entity.id
_entity.type
_entity.pdbx_description
1 polymer ?
#
loop_
_entity_poly.entity_id
_entity_poly.type
_entity_poly.pdbx_seq_one_letter_code
_entity_poly.pdbx_strand_id
1 'polypeptide(L)'
;MKELRHQKLHTEFNINPYKKLHILTDKPNSNITYKKEEEDPAFVQAIHMARLKPTKKYSHPQTEAQEIGWLSSPLIVSDRSDRRLNFPRQNSEITKYMDAAWRLKEQTQNLG
;
A
#
# COMPACT_ATOMS: atom_id res chain seq x y z
N MET A 1 0.60 -51.37 -4.11
CA MET A 1 1.72 -51.17 -5.06
C MET A 1 3.01 -51.71 -4.45
N LYS A 2 3.73 -52.60 -5.14
CA LYS A 2 5.00 -53.22 -4.68
C LYS A 2 6.10 -52.19 -4.37
N GLU A 3 5.95 -50.99 -4.91
CA GLU A 3 6.90 -49.87 -4.94
C GLU A 3 7.13 -49.21 -3.57
N LEU A 4 6.15 -49.24 -2.66
CA LEU A 4 6.28 -48.61 -1.33
C LEU A 4 7.07 -49.45 -0.31
N ARG A 5 7.44 -50.69 -0.65
CA ARG A 5 8.05 -51.64 0.31
C ARG A 5 9.47 -51.26 0.75
N HIS A 6 10.18 -50.42 -0.02
CA HIS A 6 11.56 -50.04 0.24
C HIS A 6 11.72 -48.53 0.49
N GLN A 7 10.63 -47.79 0.66
CA GLN A 7 10.71 -46.36 0.91
C GLN A 7 11.04 -46.12 2.39
N LYS A 8 12.32 -45.83 2.67
CA LYS A 8 12.81 -45.53 4.02
C LYS A 8 12.85 -44.02 4.19
N LEU A 9 11.96 -43.49 5.03
CA LEU A 9 11.95 -42.07 5.36
C LEU A 9 13.04 -41.78 6.39
N HIS A 10 14.06 -41.04 5.99
CA HIS A 10 15.06 -40.52 6.91
C HIS A 10 14.53 -39.21 7.50
N THR A 11 14.28 -39.19 8.80
CA THR A 11 13.81 -38.01 9.55
C THR A 11 14.94 -37.32 10.29
N GLU A 12 16.04 -38.02 10.52
CA GLU A 12 17.21 -37.54 11.22
C GLU A 12 18.35 -37.31 10.22
N PHE A 13 18.78 -36.06 10.11
CA PHE A 13 19.92 -35.67 9.31
C PHE A 13 20.94 -34.99 10.23
N ASN A 14 22.19 -35.46 10.19
CA ASN A 14 23.29 -34.82 10.88
C ASN A 14 24.19 -34.15 9.86
N ILE A 15 24.65 -32.94 10.16
CA ILE A 15 25.50 -32.18 9.26
C ILE A 15 26.95 -32.62 9.49
N ASN A 16 27.65 -32.92 8.39
CA ASN A 16 29.04 -33.37 8.46
C ASN A 16 29.93 -32.32 9.16
N PRO A 17 30.53 -32.62 10.33
CA PRO A 17 31.31 -31.67 11.11
C PRO A 17 32.62 -31.23 10.43
N TYR A 18 33.07 -31.97 9.40
CA TYR A 18 34.29 -31.66 8.65
C TYR A 18 34.03 -30.82 7.38
N LYS A 19 32.77 -30.46 7.11
CA LYS A 19 32.39 -29.58 5.98
C LYS A 19 31.86 -28.26 6.51
N LYS A 20 32.46 -27.16 6.04
CA LYS A 20 32.03 -25.80 6.39
C LYS A 20 30.68 -25.52 5.73
N LEU A 21 29.65 -25.29 6.56
CA LEU A 21 28.37 -24.79 6.09
C LEU A 21 28.48 -23.29 5.84
N HIS A 22 28.08 -22.85 4.65
CA HIS A 22 27.86 -21.45 4.37
C HIS A 22 26.47 -21.08 4.88
N ILE A 23 26.38 -20.04 5.70
CA ILE A 23 25.09 -19.47 6.12
C ILE A 23 24.51 -18.80 4.88
N LEU A 24 23.60 -19.49 4.21
CA LEU A 24 22.80 -18.92 3.13
C LEU A 24 21.62 -18.23 3.78
N THR A 25 21.44 -16.94 3.48
CA THR A 25 20.22 -16.23 3.88
C THR A 25 19.03 -16.90 3.22
N ASP A 26 17.96 -17.07 3.98
CA ASP A 26 16.74 -17.68 3.46
C ASP A 26 16.15 -16.81 2.34
N LYS A 27 15.24 -17.39 1.56
CA LYS A 27 14.56 -16.67 0.48
C LYS A 27 13.85 -15.45 1.08
N PRO A 28 13.91 -14.27 0.43
CA PRO A 28 13.34 -13.04 0.97
C PRO A 28 11.82 -13.15 1.24
N ASN A 29 11.13 -14.01 0.50
CA ASN A 29 9.70 -14.29 0.65
C ASN A 29 9.43 -15.65 1.31
N SER A 30 10.39 -16.26 2.01
CA SER A 30 10.11 -17.49 2.73
C SER A 30 9.07 -17.19 3.81
N ASN A 31 7.98 -17.94 3.80
CA ASN A 31 6.94 -17.85 4.83
C ASN A 31 7.39 -18.52 6.15
N ILE A 32 8.69 -18.82 6.26
CA ILE A 32 9.31 -19.40 7.44
C ILE A 32 9.49 -18.24 8.41
N THR A 33 8.43 -18.04 9.21
CA THR A 33 8.49 -17.52 10.57
C THR A 33 9.63 -16.55 10.78
N TYR A 34 9.48 -15.32 10.30
CA TYR A 34 9.92 -14.20 11.13
C TYR A 34 9.30 -14.52 12.49
N LYS A 35 10.14 -14.90 13.46
CA LYS A 35 9.69 -14.85 14.85
C LYS A 35 9.01 -13.48 14.97
N LYS A 36 7.85 -13.47 15.60
CA LYS A 36 7.11 -12.26 15.92
C LYS A 36 7.98 -11.47 16.91
N GLU A 37 9.12 -10.99 16.44
CA GLU A 37 10.01 -10.10 17.14
C GLU A 37 9.15 -8.88 17.42
N GLU A 38 9.14 -8.47 18.69
CA GLU A 38 8.45 -7.25 19.08
C GLU A 38 8.98 -6.13 18.18
N GLU A 39 8.08 -5.54 17.40
CA GLU A 39 8.40 -4.43 16.51
C GLU A 39 9.12 -3.36 17.33
N ASP A 40 10.24 -2.85 16.82
CA ASP A 40 10.97 -1.78 17.49
C ASP A 40 10.04 -0.57 17.65
N PRO A 41 9.67 -0.20 18.89
CA PRO A 41 8.73 0.89 19.12
C PRO A 41 9.26 2.22 18.59
N ALA A 42 10.59 2.41 18.55
CA ALA A 42 11.20 3.61 17.97
C ALA A 42 10.98 3.68 16.46
N PHE A 43 11.07 2.55 15.77
CA PHE A 43 10.82 2.46 14.34
C PHE A 43 9.35 2.71 14.00
N VAL A 44 8.43 2.11 14.76
CA VAL A 44 6.99 2.35 14.62
C VAL A 44 6.65 3.83 14.86
N GLN A 45 7.23 4.44 15.90
CA GLN A 45 7.06 5.86 16.19
C GLN A 45 7.62 6.74 15.07
N ALA A 46 8.78 6.39 14.49
CA ALA A 46 9.36 7.11 13.36
C ALA A 46 8.44 7.10 12.12
N ILE A 47 7.82 5.95 11.81
CA ILE A 47 6.82 5.86 10.74
C ILE A 47 5.60 6.73 11.04
N HIS A 48 5.10 6.70 12.27
CA HIS A 48 3.97 7.55 12.67
C HIS A 48 4.32 9.04 12.52
N MET A 49 5.49 9.46 12.96
CA MET A 49 5.99 10.82 12.78
C MET A 49 6.14 11.17 11.29
N ALA A 50 6.63 10.25 10.46
CA ALA A 50 6.75 10.44 9.02
C ALA A 50 5.39 10.62 8.32
N ARG A 51 4.31 10.03 8.85
CA ARG A 51 2.95 10.16 8.30
C ARG A 51 2.19 11.40 8.76
N LEU A 52 2.68 12.14 9.75
CA LEU A 52 2.02 13.37 10.20
C LEU A 52 1.96 14.43 9.09
N LYS A 53 0.98 15.33 9.18
CA LYS A 53 0.88 16.49 8.29
C LYS A 53 2.08 17.43 8.51
N PRO A 54 2.62 18.09 7.46
CA PRO A 54 3.74 19.03 7.60
C PRO A 54 3.54 20.09 8.68
N THR A 55 2.33 20.64 8.79
CA THR A 55 1.95 21.64 9.81
C THR A 55 2.00 21.14 11.25
N LYS A 56 1.98 19.83 11.47
CA LYS A 56 2.16 19.22 12.79
C LYS A 56 3.63 18.90 13.10
N LYS A 57 4.49 18.85 12.08
CA LYS A 57 5.91 18.50 12.23
C LYS A 57 6.80 19.74 12.34
N TYR A 58 6.48 20.78 11.58
CA TYR A 58 7.27 21.99 11.50
C TYR A 58 6.42 23.19 11.86
N SER A 59 7.06 24.20 12.46
CA SER A 59 6.41 25.48 12.80
C SER A 59 6.14 26.34 11.56
N HIS A 60 6.97 26.20 10.53
CA HIS A 60 6.92 26.99 9.29
C HIS A 60 7.13 26.08 8.08
N PRO A 61 6.63 26.44 6.89
CA PRO A 61 6.87 25.68 5.67
C PRO A 61 8.37 25.58 5.39
N GLN A 62 8.83 24.40 4.99
CA GLN A 62 10.24 24.13 4.70
C GLN A 62 10.56 24.23 3.20
N THR A 63 9.53 24.21 2.35
CA THR A 63 9.65 24.29 0.90
C THR A 63 8.55 25.18 0.33
N GLU A 64 8.80 25.78 -0.83
CA GLU A 64 7.84 26.65 -1.53
C GLU A 64 6.49 25.93 -1.80
N ALA A 65 6.55 24.64 -2.14
CA ALA A 65 5.35 23.83 -2.33
C ALA A 65 4.50 23.69 -1.04
N GLN A 66 5.16 23.69 0.13
CA GLN A 66 4.45 23.68 1.41
C GLN A 66 3.81 25.02 1.73
N GLU A 67 4.37 26.15 1.27
CA GLU A 67 3.82 27.49 1.52
C GLU A 67 2.39 27.61 0.96
N ILE A 68 2.18 27.13 -0.26
CA ILE A 68 0.87 27.18 -0.96
C ILE A 68 -0.22 26.47 -0.14
N GLY A 69 0.11 25.33 0.45
CA GLY A 69 -0.84 24.48 1.18
C GLY A 69 -0.79 24.62 2.70
N TRP A 70 0.03 25.54 3.24
CA TRP A 70 0.31 25.59 4.67
C TRP A 70 -0.94 25.90 5.50
N LEU A 71 -1.72 26.89 5.05
CA LEU A 71 -3.01 27.28 5.62
C LEU A 71 -4.15 26.81 4.70
N SER A 72 -4.45 25.50 4.75
CA SER A 72 -5.50 24.88 3.93
C SER A 72 -6.93 25.08 4.44
N SER A 73 -7.10 25.60 5.66
CA SER A 73 -8.42 25.90 6.21
C SER A 73 -9.01 27.14 5.51
N PRO A 74 -10.22 27.06 4.95
CA PRO A 74 -10.84 28.20 4.29
C PRO A 74 -11.14 29.30 5.32
N LEU A 75 -10.88 30.56 4.95
CA LEU A 75 -11.14 31.72 5.82
C LEU A 75 -12.65 31.95 6.07
N ILE A 76 -13.49 31.51 5.13
CA ILE A 76 -14.94 31.57 5.21
C ILE A 76 -15.47 30.14 5.22
N VAL A 77 -16.36 29.84 6.16
CA VAL A 77 -17.04 28.54 6.20
C VAL A 77 -17.96 28.46 4.99
N SER A 78 -17.55 27.67 4.00
CA SER A 78 -18.36 27.40 2.82
C SER A 78 -19.42 26.36 3.16
N ASP A 79 -20.67 26.79 3.29
CA ASP A 79 -21.80 25.88 3.31
C ASP A 79 -22.07 25.39 1.89
N ARG A 80 -21.69 24.13 1.60
CA ARG A 80 -21.94 23.49 0.30
C ARG A 80 -23.36 22.95 0.16
N SER A 81 -24.17 23.00 1.22
CA SER A 81 -25.56 22.55 1.20
C SER A 81 -26.53 23.61 0.68
N ASP A 82 -26.15 24.90 0.74
CA ASP A 82 -26.97 25.98 0.20
C ASP A 82 -27.06 25.87 -1.33
N ARG A 83 -28.23 25.41 -1.80
CA ARG A 83 -28.56 25.25 -3.22
C ARG A 83 -28.73 26.57 -3.97
N ARG A 84 -28.77 27.71 -3.28
CA ARG A 84 -28.83 29.04 -3.92
C ARG A 84 -27.45 29.51 -4.39
N LEU A 85 -26.39 29.01 -3.75
CA LEU A 85 -25.00 29.42 -4.02
C LEU A 85 -24.18 28.31 -4.65
N ASN A 86 -24.52 27.04 -4.40
CA ASN A 86 -23.77 25.89 -4.89
C ASN A 86 -24.55 25.15 -5.98
N PHE A 87 -24.03 25.22 -7.20
CA PHE A 87 -24.57 24.51 -8.37
C PHE A 87 -23.52 23.55 -8.97
N PRO A 88 -23.07 22.52 -8.21
CA PRO A 88 -22.15 21.54 -8.75
C PRO A 88 -22.80 20.77 -9.90
N ARG A 89 -22.04 20.53 -10.97
CA ARG A 89 -22.50 19.66 -12.05
C ARG A 89 -22.75 18.26 -11.50
N GLN A 90 -23.92 17.70 -11.82
CA GLN A 90 -24.32 16.35 -11.43
C GLN A 90 -24.51 15.51 -12.69
N ASN A 91 -24.00 14.29 -12.67
CA ASN A 91 -24.20 13.37 -13.78
C ASN A 91 -25.61 12.77 -13.68
N SER A 92 -26.39 12.92 -14.74
CA SER A 92 -27.68 12.22 -14.89
C SER A 92 -27.47 10.74 -15.21
N GLU A 93 -28.52 9.94 -15.08
CA GLU A 93 -28.50 8.53 -15.49
C GLU A 93 -28.11 8.37 -16.97
N ILE A 94 -28.61 9.27 -17.82
CA ILE A 94 -28.29 9.31 -19.25
C ILE A 94 -26.80 9.59 -19.46
N THR A 95 -26.25 10.59 -18.78
CA THR A 95 -24.83 10.93 -18.87
C THR A 95 -23.95 9.76 -18.41
N LYS A 96 -24.31 9.10 -17.29
CA LYS A 96 -23.59 7.93 -16.78
C LYS A 96 -23.64 6.75 -17.76
N TYR A 97 -24.80 6.50 -18.36
CA TYR A 97 -24.97 5.44 -19.36
C TYR A 97 -24.10 5.71 -20.59
N MET A 98 -24.13 6.93 -21.12
CA MET A 98 -23.34 7.29 -22.29
C MET A 98 -21.84 7.26 -22.01
N ASP A 99 -21.40 7.68 -20.81
CA ASP A 99 -20.00 7.54 -20.37
C ASP A 99 -19.55 6.07 -20.38
N ALA A 100 -20.39 5.15 -19.89
CA ALA A 100 -20.09 3.73 -19.89
C ALA A 100 -20.07 3.14 -21.30
N ALA A 101 -21.03 3.51 -22.15
CA ALA A 101 -21.10 3.10 -23.55
C ALA A 101 -19.87 3.56 -24.34
N TRP A 102 -19.41 4.79 -24.12
CA TRP A 102 -18.19 5.32 -24.74
C TRP A 102 -16.93 4.58 -24.31
N ARG A 103 -16.75 4.32 -23.01
CA ARG A 103 -15.61 3.53 -22.52
C ARG A 103 -15.55 2.14 -23.15
N LEU A 104 -16.70 1.47 -23.29
CA LEU A 104 -16.77 0.16 -23.95
C LEU A 104 -16.37 0.26 -25.43
N LYS A 105 -16.88 1.27 -26.14
CA LYS A 105 -16.52 1.52 -27.54
C LYS A 105 -15.01 1.73 -27.71
N GLU A 106 -14.39 2.57 -26.90
CA GLU A 106 -12.94 2.83 -26.95
C GLU A 106 -12.12 1.56 -26.68
N GLN A 107 -12.52 0.74 -25.71
CA GLN A 107 -11.86 -0.55 -25.46
C GLN A 107 -11.97 -1.49 -26.66
N THR A 108 -13.14 -1.60 -27.29
CA THR A 108 -13.32 -2.45 -28.46
C THR A 108 -12.53 -1.97 -29.69
N GLN A 109 -12.33 -0.66 -29.84
CA GLN A 109 -11.56 -0.09 -30.96
C GLN A 109 -10.04 -0.17 -30.75
N ASN A 110 -9.57 -0.09 -29.50
CA ASN A 110 -8.14 -0.19 -29.18
C ASN A 110 -7.61 -1.65 -29.15
N LEU A 111 -8.50 -2.65 -29.21
CA LEU A 111 -8.15 -4.07 -29.27
C LEU A 111 -8.14 -4.66 -30.69
N GLY A 112 -8.55 -3.89 -31.71
CA GLY A 112 -8.52 -4.27 -33.13
C GLY A 112 -7.34 -3.64 -33.85
#